data_AF-A0AAE7H9N9-F1
#
_entry.id   AF-A0AAE7H9N9-F1
#
_cell.length_a   1.000
_cell.length_b   1.000
_cell.length_c   1.000
_cell.angle_alpha   90.00
_cell.angle_beta   90.00
_cell.angle_gamma   90.00
#
_symmetry.space_group_name_H-M   'P 1'
#
loop_
_entity.id
_entity.type
_entity.pdbx_description
1 polymer ?
#
loop_
_entity_poly.entity_id
_entity_poly.type
_entity_poly.pdbx_seq_one_letter_code
_entity_poly.pdbx_strand_id
1 'polypeptide(L)'
;MTCNGVDTAMRQRVQRQLEEIEKRYGVRVLYACESGSRGWGFASPDSDYDVRFLYVHPPEWYLRVELPRDVIELPIDDELDVCGWEWRKALGLLKGANPTLIEWLDSPVVYQQDAATISALKALVPQWFSPVRARWHYYSMARKNFRGYLQGDDVRLKKYFYVLRPLLAVRWVEAGKGVPPMRFAELLAGSELEAGLRQEIDELLERKQRAGEAEYGPRRPLLHAFIQSELVRGEVPPMLPDSRTGDARELDKLLMTTVMGK
;
A
#
# COMPACT_ATOMS: atom_id res chain seq x y z
N MET A 1 17.35 18.23 4.69
CA MET A 1 17.78 16.98 4.01
C MET A 1 16.54 16.13 3.80
N THR A 2 16.30 15.65 2.59
CA THR A 2 15.14 14.78 2.27
C THR A 2 15.46 13.34 2.62
N CYS A 3 14.71 12.74 3.55
CA CYS A 3 14.79 11.29 3.79
C CYS A 3 13.68 10.62 2.99
N ASN A 4 14.08 9.87 1.94
CA ASN A 4 13.17 9.13 1.05
C ASN A 4 12.12 10.00 0.34
N GLY A 5 12.50 11.18 -0.14
CA GLY A 5 11.61 12.05 -0.93
C GLY A 5 10.61 12.87 -0.14
N VAL A 6 10.65 12.83 1.20
CA VAL A 6 9.87 13.73 2.07
C VAL A 6 10.80 14.68 2.80
N ASP A 7 10.53 15.98 2.71
CA ASP A 7 11.29 17.00 3.41
C ASP A 7 10.97 17.05 4.92
N THR A 8 11.79 17.78 5.66
CA THR A 8 11.69 17.88 7.12
C THR A 8 10.43 18.62 7.57
N ALA A 9 9.98 19.64 6.83
CA ALA A 9 8.83 20.44 7.19
C ALA A 9 7.53 19.63 7.08
N MET A 10 7.40 18.85 6.00
CA MET A 10 6.28 17.94 5.81
C MET A 10 6.27 16.82 6.85
N ARG A 11 7.42 16.22 7.17
CA ARG A 11 7.51 15.23 8.26
C ARG A 11 7.02 15.81 9.59
N GLN A 12 7.38 17.05 9.91
CA GLN A 12 6.89 17.75 11.10
C GLN A 12 5.38 18.04 11.04
N ARG A 13 4.85 18.40 9.87
CA ARG A 13 3.40 18.57 9.67
C ARG A 13 2.66 17.26 9.92
N VAL A 14 3.11 16.15 9.33
CA VAL A 14 2.52 14.81 9.54
C VAL A 14 2.58 14.44 11.03
N GLN A 15 3.72 14.66 11.70
CA GLN A 15 3.86 14.34 13.11
C GLN A 15 2.89 15.14 14.00
N ARG A 16 2.74 16.45 13.76
CA ARG A 16 1.73 17.27 14.46
C ARG A 16 0.30 16.78 14.21
N GLN A 17 -0.02 16.40 12.98
CA GLN A 17 -1.33 15.83 12.66
C GLN A 17 -1.60 14.51 13.40
N LEU A 18 -0.59 13.63 13.52
CA LEU A 18 -0.71 12.39 14.31
C LEU A 18 -0.90 12.69 15.80
N GLU A 19 -0.18 13.66 16.37
CA GLU A 19 -0.36 14.09 17.78
C GLU A 19 -1.76 14.69 18.02
N GLU A 20 -2.30 15.44 17.07
CA GLU A 20 -3.67 15.97 17.12
C GLU A 20 -4.70 14.85 17.07
N ILE A 21 -4.48 13.82 16.24
CA ILE A 21 -5.31 12.61 16.19
C ILE A 21 -5.30 11.89 17.54
N GLU A 22 -4.13 11.65 18.13
CA GLU A 22 -4.01 10.99 19.43
C GLU A 22 -4.82 11.73 20.51
N LYS A 23 -4.67 13.06 20.59
CA LYS A 23 -5.40 13.92 21.54
C LYS A 23 -6.91 13.94 21.27
N ARG A 24 -7.32 14.12 20.02
CA ARG A 24 -8.73 14.28 19.63
C ARG A 24 -9.53 13.00 19.81
N TYR A 25 -8.96 11.86 19.47
CA TYR A 25 -9.65 10.57 19.48
C TYR A 25 -9.33 9.74 20.72
N GLY A 26 -8.40 10.17 21.57
CA GLY A 26 -7.98 9.41 22.75
C GLY A 26 -7.35 8.07 22.36
N VAL A 27 -6.51 8.08 21.33
CA VAL A 27 -5.84 6.89 20.77
C VAL A 27 -4.34 7.04 20.88
N ARG A 28 -3.63 5.93 20.68
CA ARG A 28 -2.17 5.93 20.49
C ARG A 28 -1.85 5.44 19.08
N VAL A 29 -1.06 6.21 18.34
CA VAL A 29 -0.58 5.87 17.00
C VAL A 29 0.61 4.92 17.15
N LEU A 30 0.44 3.69 16.65
CA LEU A 30 1.45 2.64 16.66
C LEU A 30 2.39 2.70 15.46
N TYR A 31 1.89 3.16 14.33
CA TYR A 31 2.61 3.19 13.06
C TYR A 31 2.02 4.24 12.14
N ALA A 32 2.86 4.94 11.39
CA ALA A 32 2.43 5.82 10.31
C ALA A 32 3.46 5.75 9.17
N CYS A 33 2.98 5.62 7.95
CA CYS A 33 3.79 5.48 6.75
C CYS A 33 3.18 6.20 5.56
N GLU A 34 4.00 6.36 4.53
CA GLU A 34 3.55 6.77 3.21
C GLU A 34 3.01 5.57 2.43
N SER A 35 1.82 5.70 1.84
CA SER A 35 1.18 4.64 1.05
C SER A 35 1.02 4.95 -0.44
N GLY A 36 1.42 6.15 -0.86
CA GLY A 36 1.17 6.69 -2.19
C GLY A 36 2.35 6.59 -3.15
N SER A 37 2.33 7.46 -4.16
CA SER A 37 3.38 7.58 -5.18
C SER A 37 4.78 7.78 -4.58
N ARG A 38 4.87 8.46 -3.43
CA ARG A 38 6.11 8.64 -2.66
C ARG A 38 6.61 7.33 -2.06
N GLY A 39 5.73 6.53 -1.46
CA GLY A 39 6.04 5.20 -0.94
C GLY A 39 6.43 4.23 -2.06
N TRP A 40 5.78 4.34 -3.21
CA TRP A 40 6.11 3.55 -4.40
C TRP A 40 7.41 3.99 -5.09
N GLY A 41 7.94 5.19 -4.79
CA GLY A 41 9.23 5.69 -5.28
C GLY A 41 9.17 6.42 -6.63
N PHE A 42 8.01 6.95 -7.01
CA PHE A 42 7.84 7.67 -8.27
C PHE A 42 7.06 8.98 -8.12
N ALA A 43 7.04 9.59 -6.95
CA ALA A 43 6.35 10.87 -6.75
C ALA A 43 6.90 11.99 -7.65
N SER A 44 5.99 12.82 -8.13
CA SER A 44 6.27 14.13 -8.71
C SER A 44 6.33 15.20 -7.60
N PRO A 45 6.82 16.41 -7.88
CA PRO A 45 6.84 17.50 -6.90
C PRO A 45 5.46 17.88 -6.34
N ASP A 46 4.40 17.76 -7.14
CA ASP A 46 3.01 18.07 -6.81
C ASP A 46 2.18 16.84 -6.37
N SER A 47 2.84 15.72 -6.08
CA SER A 47 2.14 14.56 -5.52
C SER A 47 1.56 14.88 -4.13
N ASP A 48 0.38 14.35 -3.82
CA ASP A 48 -0.21 14.39 -2.47
C ASP A 48 0.54 13.44 -1.52
N TYR A 49 0.43 13.66 -0.22
CA TYR A 49 0.98 12.79 0.82
C TYR A 49 -0.11 11.84 1.33
N ASP A 50 0.01 10.55 1.01
CA ASP A 50 -0.95 9.51 1.38
C ASP A 50 -0.50 8.86 2.70
N VAL A 51 -0.79 9.51 3.82
CA VAL A 51 -0.43 9.01 5.15
C VAL A 51 -1.41 7.93 5.59
N ARG A 52 -0.86 6.75 5.90
CA ARG A 52 -1.62 5.64 6.47
C ARG A 52 -1.05 5.25 7.81
N PHE A 53 -1.93 5.08 8.79
CA PHE A 53 -1.50 4.83 10.16
C PHE A 53 -2.30 3.71 10.82
N LEU A 54 -1.67 3.09 11.83
CA LEU A 54 -2.28 2.10 12.71
C LEU A 54 -2.38 2.71 14.10
N TYR A 55 -3.53 2.56 14.75
CA TYR A 55 -3.75 3.13 16.09
C TYR A 55 -4.45 2.14 17.00
N VAL A 56 -4.25 2.31 18.30
CA VAL A 56 -4.87 1.48 19.34
C VAL A 56 -5.66 2.37 20.30
N HIS A 57 -6.82 1.85 20.74
CA HIS A 57 -7.63 2.48 21.77
C HIS A 57 -7.24 2.00 23.18
N PRO A 58 -7.66 2.69 24.24
CA PRO A 58 -7.56 2.16 25.60
C PRO A 58 -8.48 0.93 25.80
N PRO A 59 -8.23 0.08 26.81
CA PRO A 59 -8.93 -1.19 27.00
C PRO A 59 -10.46 -1.08 27.03
N GLU A 60 -11.00 -0.01 27.62
CA GLU A 60 -12.43 0.22 27.79
C GLU A 60 -13.17 0.32 26.47
N TRP A 61 -12.49 0.72 25.38
CA TRP A 61 -13.09 0.78 24.04
C TRP A 61 -13.41 -0.61 23.50
N TYR A 62 -12.58 -1.61 23.82
CA TYR A 62 -12.76 -3.01 23.38
C TYR A 62 -13.83 -3.74 24.20
N LEU A 63 -14.04 -3.33 25.45
CA LEU A 63 -14.99 -3.92 26.40
C LEU A 63 -16.36 -3.24 26.31
N ARG A 64 -16.88 -3.11 25.10
CA ARG A 64 -18.19 -2.50 24.80
C ARG A 64 -19.10 -3.49 24.10
N VAL A 65 -20.41 -3.38 24.35
CA VAL A 65 -21.43 -4.21 23.70
C VAL A 65 -21.56 -3.85 22.22
N GLU A 66 -21.59 -2.55 21.90
CA GLU A 66 -21.62 -2.07 20.51
C GLU A 66 -20.21 -1.95 19.95
N LEU A 67 -20.02 -2.45 18.73
CA LEU A 67 -18.77 -2.30 17.98
C LEU A 67 -18.62 -0.84 17.52
N PRO A 68 -17.62 -0.09 18.02
CA PRO A 68 -17.42 1.28 17.60
C PRO A 68 -16.74 1.32 16.22
N ARG A 69 -16.76 2.50 15.58
CA ARG A 69 -16.06 2.72 14.30
C ARG A 69 -14.56 2.44 14.44
N ASP A 70 -14.01 1.67 13.51
CA ASP A 70 -12.63 1.14 13.53
C ASP A 70 -11.70 1.82 12.51
N VAL A 71 -12.11 2.98 11.99
CA VAL A 71 -11.37 3.80 11.01
C VAL A 71 -11.45 5.27 11.40
N ILE A 72 -10.30 5.95 11.33
CA ILE A 72 -10.20 7.41 11.39
C ILE A 72 -9.80 7.92 10.01
N GLU A 73 -10.61 8.80 9.43
CA GLU A 73 -10.33 9.50 8.18
C GLU A 73 -10.44 11.00 8.46
N LEU A 74 -9.40 11.74 8.14
CA LEU A 74 -9.46 13.20 8.18
C LEU A 74 -10.09 13.73 6.90
N PRO A 75 -10.73 14.92 6.93
CA PRO A 75 -11.12 15.59 5.71
C PRO A 75 -9.91 15.72 4.78
N ILE A 76 -10.13 15.50 3.48
CA ILE A 76 -9.08 15.64 2.48
C ILE A 76 -8.65 17.11 2.48
N ASP A 77 -7.40 17.33 2.85
CA ASP A 77 -6.64 18.56 2.59
C ASP A 77 -5.98 18.38 1.22
N ASP A 78 -5.92 19.41 0.39
CA ASP A 78 -5.44 19.34 -1.01
C ASP A 78 -4.01 18.77 -1.14
N GLU A 79 -3.28 18.63 -0.04
CA GLU A 79 -1.91 18.12 0.01
C GLU A 79 -1.74 16.85 0.87
N LEU A 80 -2.69 16.54 1.77
CA LEU A 80 -2.51 15.50 2.80
C LEU A 80 -3.76 14.63 2.96
N ASP A 81 -3.65 13.36 2.56
CA ASP A 81 -4.69 12.35 2.75
C ASP A 81 -4.31 11.43 3.92
N VAL A 82 -5.04 11.54 5.04
CA VAL A 82 -4.75 10.82 6.29
C VAL A 82 -5.87 9.83 6.62
N CYS A 83 -5.53 8.55 6.60
CA CYS A 83 -6.46 7.46 6.91
C CYS A 83 -5.79 6.44 7.85
N GLY A 84 -6.49 6.04 8.90
CA GLY A 84 -5.98 5.12 9.91
C GLY A 84 -6.89 3.94 10.15
N TRP A 85 -6.28 2.79 10.44
CA TRP A 85 -6.98 1.58 10.86
C TRP A 85 -6.72 1.29 12.34
N GLU A 86 -7.81 0.98 13.05
CA GLU A 86 -7.75 0.52 14.42
C GLU A 86 -6.99 -0.82 14.52
N TRP A 87 -6.34 -1.06 15.65
CA TRP A 87 -5.43 -2.18 15.86
C TRP A 87 -6.06 -3.57 15.66
N ARG A 88 -7.22 -3.85 16.27
CA ARG A 88 -7.94 -5.12 16.05
C ARG A 88 -8.38 -5.26 14.59
N LYS A 89 -8.78 -4.17 13.92
CA LYS A 89 -9.03 -4.18 12.46
C LYS A 89 -7.78 -4.56 11.69
N ALA A 90 -6.63 -3.95 11.99
CA ALA A 90 -5.36 -4.25 11.32
C ALA A 90 -4.97 -5.72 11.50
N LEU A 91 -5.06 -6.28 12.70
CA LEU A 91 -4.79 -7.70 12.95
C LEU A 91 -5.79 -8.60 12.20
N GLY A 92 -7.06 -8.21 12.11
CA GLY A 92 -8.07 -8.89 11.30
C GLY A 92 -7.77 -8.85 9.79
N LEU A 93 -7.25 -7.73 9.29
CA LEU A 93 -6.80 -7.59 7.91
C LEU A 93 -5.58 -8.48 7.63
N LEU A 94 -4.64 -8.56 8.57
CA LEU A 94 -3.52 -9.50 8.47
C LEU A 94 -4.02 -10.95 8.42
N LYS A 95 -4.91 -11.35 9.33
CA LYS A 95 -5.56 -12.67 9.34
C LYS A 95 -6.26 -12.98 8.01
N GLY A 96 -6.88 -11.97 7.41
CA GLY A 96 -7.51 -12.01 6.10
C GLY A 96 -6.54 -12.03 4.91
N ALA A 97 -5.22 -12.00 5.16
CA ALA A 97 -4.16 -11.84 4.16
C ALA A 97 -4.38 -10.61 3.26
N ASN A 98 -4.84 -9.50 3.84
CA ASN A 98 -5.09 -8.28 3.10
C ASN A 98 -3.75 -7.66 2.62
N PRO A 99 -3.52 -7.54 1.30
CA PRO A 99 -2.24 -7.04 0.80
C PRO A 99 -1.99 -5.57 1.08
N THR A 100 -3.04 -4.75 1.23
CA THR A 100 -2.90 -3.33 1.52
C THR A 100 -2.22 -3.09 2.86
N LEU A 101 -2.59 -3.85 3.91
CA LEU A 101 -1.89 -3.76 5.19
C LEU A 101 -0.42 -4.18 5.08
N ILE A 102 -0.16 -5.27 4.36
CA ILE A 102 1.21 -5.78 4.18
C ILE A 102 2.06 -4.76 3.42
N GLU A 103 1.48 -4.10 2.42
CA GLU A 103 2.12 -3.01 1.67
C GLU A 103 2.44 -1.81 2.57
N TRP A 104 1.53 -1.40 3.47
CA TRP A 104 1.83 -0.34 4.45
C TRP A 104 3.05 -0.70 5.29
N LEU A 105 3.12 -1.94 5.79
CA LEU A 105 4.25 -2.41 6.59
C LEU A 105 5.57 -2.47 5.81
N ASP A 106 5.52 -2.56 4.49
CA ASP A 106 6.69 -2.55 3.59
C ASP A 106 7.09 -1.13 3.12
N SER A 107 6.42 -0.10 3.62
CA SER A 107 6.70 1.27 3.18
C SER A 107 8.14 1.71 3.48
N PRO A 108 8.86 2.26 2.49
CA PRO A 108 10.20 2.80 2.70
C PRO A 108 10.17 4.15 3.43
N VAL A 109 9.00 4.78 3.58
CA VAL A 109 8.85 6.07 4.24
C VAL A 109 8.00 5.90 5.48
N VAL A 110 8.66 5.69 6.61
CA VAL A 110 8.02 5.65 7.93
C VAL A 110 8.06 7.04 8.56
N TYR A 111 6.91 7.51 9.04
CA TYR A 111 6.74 8.77 9.76
C TYR A 111 6.89 8.58 11.27
N GLN A 112 6.29 7.51 11.81
CA GLN A 112 6.29 7.16 13.23
C GLN A 112 6.13 5.64 13.37
N GLN A 113 6.78 5.03 14.37
CA GLN A 113 6.53 3.63 14.71
C GLN A 113 6.85 3.31 16.18
N ASP A 114 6.00 2.50 16.79
CA ASP A 114 6.32 1.71 17.98
C ASP A 114 7.15 0.50 17.54
N ALA A 115 8.47 0.59 17.77
CA ALA A 115 9.40 -0.37 17.19
C ALA A 115 9.14 -1.81 17.63
N ALA A 116 8.77 -2.04 18.89
CA ALA A 116 8.50 -3.36 19.43
C ALA A 116 7.22 -3.96 18.83
N THR A 117 6.12 -3.21 18.86
CA THR A 117 4.81 -3.65 18.36
C THR A 117 4.85 -3.94 16.87
N ILE A 118 5.47 -3.05 16.08
CA ILE A 118 5.51 -3.21 14.63
C ILE A 118 6.49 -4.31 14.20
N SER A 119 7.59 -4.51 14.93
CA SER A 119 8.47 -5.66 14.69
C SER A 119 7.73 -6.99 14.96
N ALA A 120 6.96 -7.06 16.05
CA ALA A 120 6.15 -8.24 16.37
C ALA A 120 5.07 -8.49 15.29
N LEU A 121 4.39 -7.45 14.81
CA LEU A 121 3.42 -7.57 13.72
C LEU A 121 4.08 -8.07 12.42
N LYS A 122 5.22 -7.48 12.03
CA LYS A 122 5.96 -7.87 10.82
C LYS A 122 6.43 -9.32 10.88
N ALA A 123 6.84 -9.81 12.05
CA ALA A 123 7.24 -11.20 12.23
C ALA A 123 6.10 -12.21 11.99
N LEU A 124 4.84 -11.79 12.13
CA LEU A 124 3.67 -12.61 11.85
C LEU A 124 3.28 -12.62 10.37
N VAL A 125 3.71 -11.63 9.57
CA VAL A 125 3.31 -11.50 8.15
C VAL A 125 3.55 -12.77 7.33
N PRO A 126 4.71 -13.44 7.38
CA PRO A 126 4.95 -14.64 6.59
C PRO A 126 3.95 -15.77 6.85
N GLN A 127 3.43 -15.87 8.08
CA GLN A 127 2.49 -16.93 8.48
C GLN A 127 1.07 -16.67 7.98
N TRP A 128 0.74 -15.41 7.70
CA TRP A 128 -0.59 -14.97 7.29
C TRP A 128 -0.69 -14.58 5.82
N PHE A 129 0.43 -14.41 5.13
CA PHE A 129 0.45 -14.13 3.69
C PHE A 129 -0.19 -15.28 2.89
N SER A 130 -1.02 -14.93 1.92
CA SER A 130 -1.64 -15.87 1.00
C SER A 130 -1.38 -15.42 -0.44
N PRO A 131 -0.56 -16.15 -1.21
CA PRO A 131 -0.32 -15.90 -2.63
C PRO A 131 -1.62 -15.78 -3.42
N VAL A 132 -2.58 -16.69 -3.18
CA VAL A 132 -3.88 -16.70 -3.84
C VAL A 132 -4.63 -15.38 -3.62
N ARG A 133 -4.77 -14.95 -2.37
CA ARG A 133 -5.53 -13.72 -2.03
C ARG A 133 -4.80 -12.47 -2.51
N ALA A 134 -3.48 -12.43 -2.36
CA ALA A 134 -2.66 -11.32 -2.84
C ALA A 134 -2.77 -11.15 -4.35
N ARG A 135 -2.62 -12.23 -5.10
CA ARG A 135 -2.76 -12.25 -6.56
C ARG A 135 -4.12 -11.71 -6.98
N TRP A 136 -5.22 -12.22 -6.42
CA TRP A 136 -6.57 -11.78 -6.81
C TRP A 136 -6.87 -10.32 -6.44
N HIS A 137 -6.33 -9.84 -5.31
CA HIS A 137 -6.43 -8.45 -4.92
C HIS A 137 -5.78 -7.53 -5.95
N TYR A 138 -4.51 -7.78 -6.29
CA TYR A 138 -3.79 -6.98 -7.29
C TYR A 138 -4.43 -7.08 -8.67
N TYR A 139 -4.80 -8.28 -9.12
CA TYR A 139 -5.47 -8.46 -10.41
C TYR A 139 -6.79 -7.67 -10.50
N SER A 140 -7.63 -7.76 -9.47
CA SER A 140 -8.91 -7.02 -9.42
C SER A 140 -8.69 -5.51 -9.41
N MET A 141 -7.66 -5.04 -8.70
CA MET A 141 -7.27 -3.64 -8.67
C MET A 141 -6.81 -3.15 -10.05
N ALA A 142 -5.93 -3.89 -10.73
CA ALA A 142 -5.46 -3.58 -12.07
C ALA A 142 -6.63 -3.50 -13.06
N ARG A 143 -7.52 -4.51 -13.06
CA ARG A 143 -8.70 -4.56 -13.93
C ARG A 143 -9.65 -3.38 -13.70
N LYS A 144 -9.91 -3.04 -12.44
CA LYS A 144 -10.74 -1.88 -12.08
C LYS A 144 -10.11 -0.57 -12.57
N ASN A 145 -8.82 -0.37 -12.33
CA ASN A 145 -8.11 0.85 -12.69
C ASN A 145 -7.95 1.00 -14.21
N PHE A 146 -7.69 -0.08 -14.94
CA PHE A 146 -7.62 -0.06 -16.40
C PHE A 146 -8.95 0.38 -17.02
N ARG A 147 -10.06 -0.24 -16.57
CA ARG A 147 -11.41 0.12 -17.02
C ARG A 147 -11.80 1.56 -16.66
N GLY A 148 -11.37 2.04 -15.50
CA GLY A 148 -11.74 3.37 -15.02
C GLY A 148 -10.94 4.53 -15.62
N TYR A 149 -9.68 4.31 -16.00
CA TYR A 149 -8.76 5.41 -16.31
C TYR A 149 -8.10 5.37 -17.69
N LEU A 150 -7.99 4.21 -18.33
CA LEU A 150 -7.12 4.02 -19.50
C LEU A 150 -7.90 3.55 -20.75
N GLN A 151 -9.14 4.02 -20.93
CA GLN A 151 -9.98 3.64 -22.08
C GLN A 151 -10.00 4.68 -23.21
N GLY A 152 -9.55 5.91 -22.98
CA GLY A 152 -9.52 6.98 -23.98
C GLY A 152 -8.25 6.97 -24.84
N ASP A 153 -8.27 7.75 -25.93
CA ASP A 153 -7.09 7.99 -26.78
C ASP A 153 -6.05 8.89 -26.10
N ASP A 154 -6.51 9.78 -25.23
CA ASP A 154 -5.71 10.63 -24.34
C ASP A 154 -6.02 10.27 -22.89
N VAL A 155 -4.98 9.98 -22.10
CA VAL A 155 -5.13 9.41 -20.75
C VAL A 155 -4.21 10.10 -19.76
N ARG A 156 -4.61 10.10 -18.48
CA ARG A 156 -3.75 10.57 -17.39
C ARG A 156 -2.55 9.63 -17.25
N LEU A 157 -1.36 10.12 -17.58
CA LEU A 157 -0.15 9.30 -17.65
C LEU A 157 0.17 8.61 -16.33
N LYS A 158 -0.07 9.26 -15.19
CA LYS A 158 0.15 8.64 -13.89
C LYS A 158 -0.70 7.39 -13.64
N LYS A 159 -1.88 7.28 -14.27
CA LYS A 159 -2.81 6.16 -14.05
C LYS A 159 -2.29 4.85 -14.65
N TYR A 160 -1.29 4.88 -15.54
CA TYR A 160 -0.55 3.68 -15.93
C TYR A 160 0.08 2.99 -14.72
N PHE A 161 0.69 3.70 -13.77
CA PHE A 161 1.32 3.07 -12.61
C PHE A 161 0.33 2.37 -11.68
N TYR A 162 -0.91 2.87 -11.61
CA TYR A 162 -2.01 2.24 -10.87
C TYR A 162 -2.53 0.94 -11.51
N VAL A 163 -2.08 0.63 -12.73
CA VAL A 163 -2.37 -0.63 -13.43
C VAL A 163 -1.12 -1.50 -13.55
N LEU A 164 0.02 -0.92 -13.94
CA LEU A 164 1.29 -1.63 -14.08
C LEU A 164 1.75 -2.21 -12.76
N ARG A 165 1.77 -1.43 -11.67
CA ARG A 165 2.23 -1.91 -10.37
C ARG A 165 1.48 -3.17 -9.90
N PRO A 166 0.12 -3.18 -9.85
CA PRO A 166 -0.59 -4.40 -9.48
C PRO A 166 -0.40 -5.56 -10.48
N LEU A 167 -0.24 -5.33 -11.79
CA LEU A 167 0.05 -6.42 -12.73
C LEU A 167 1.45 -7.02 -12.52
N LEU A 168 2.46 -6.20 -12.25
CA LEU A 168 3.80 -6.68 -11.89
C LEU A 168 3.77 -7.42 -10.54
N ALA A 169 2.96 -6.97 -9.58
CA ALA A 169 2.74 -7.69 -8.33
C ALA A 169 2.07 -9.05 -8.56
N VAL A 170 1.13 -9.17 -9.51
CA VAL A 170 0.57 -10.46 -9.94
C VAL A 170 1.67 -11.38 -10.45
N ARG A 171 2.52 -10.92 -11.38
CA ARG A 171 3.65 -11.71 -11.88
C ARG A 171 4.62 -12.11 -10.77
N TRP A 172 4.91 -11.21 -9.83
CA TRP A 172 5.78 -11.48 -8.68
C TRP A 172 5.27 -12.65 -7.83
N VAL A 173 3.98 -12.62 -7.48
CA VAL A 173 3.33 -13.68 -6.70
C VAL A 173 3.29 -14.99 -7.48
N GLU A 174 2.94 -14.94 -8.77
CA GLU A 174 2.87 -16.12 -9.64
C GLU A 174 4.25 -16.76 -9.87
N ALA A 175 5.33 -15.98 -9.79
CA ALA A 175 6.70 -16.47 -9.82
C ALA A 175 7.19 -17.04 -8.47
N GLY A 176 6.34 -17.10 -7.44
CA GLY A 176 6.68 -17.65 -6.13
C GLY A 176 7.63 -16.78 -5.30
N LYS A 177 7.79 -15.50 -5.65
CA LYS A 177 8.71 -14.57 -4.97
C LYS A 177 8.18 -14.01 -3.63
N GLY A 178 7.04 -14.53 -3.15
CA GLY A 178 6.43 -14.14 -1.88
C GLY A 178 5.68 -12.80 -1.94
N VAL A 179 5.83 -12.00 -0.90
CA VAL A 179 5.20 -10.67 -0.78
C VAL A 179 5.81 -9.73 -1.83
N PRO A 180 4.99 -9.09 -2.70
CA PRO A 180 5.51 -8.10 -3.65
C PRO A 180 6.03 -6.85 -2.93
N PRO A 181 7.20 -6.33 -3.30
CA PRO A 181 7.74 -5.12 -2.68
C PRO A 181 6.87 -3.89 -2.97
N MET A 182 6.85 -2.95 -2.03
CA MET A 182 6.12 -1.69 -2.18
C MET A 182 6.71 -0.84 -3.30
N ARG A 183 8.06 -0.77 -3.36
CA ARG A 183 8.78 0.07 -4.32
C ARG A 183 8.63 -0.45 -5.74
N PHE A 184 8.20 0.44 -6.64
CA PHE A 184 7.98 0.09 -8.03
C PHE A 184 9.27 -0.32 -8.76
N ALA A 185 10.39 0.32 -8.42
CA ALA A 185 11.70 -0.03 -8.99
C ALA A 185 12.12 -1.48 -8.67
N GLU A 186 11.79 -1.98 -7.47
CA GLU A 186 12.10 -3.36 -7.08
C GLU A 186 11.19 -4.36 -7.82
N LEU A 187 9.91 -4.03 -7.99
CA LEU A 187 9.01 -4.82 -8.84
C LEU A 187 9.51 -4.90 -10.28
N LEU A 188 9.96 -3.78 -10.86
CA LEU A 188 10.52 -3.75 -12.21
C LEU A 188 11.80 -4.56 -12.33
N ALA A 189 12.72 -4.42 -11.36
CA ALA A 189 13.98 -5.17 -11.36
C ALA A 189 13.75 -6.69 -11.26
N GLY A 190 12.71 -7.10 -10.53
CA GLY A 190 12.31 -8.50 -10.44
C GLY A 190 11.37 -8.97 -11.56
N SER A 191 11.11 -8.17 -12.59
CA SER A 191 10.21 -8.53 -13.70
C SER A 191 10.97 -8.77 -15.00
N GLU A 192 10.65 -9.86 -15.68
CA GLU A 192 11.14 -10.12 -17.04
C GLU A 192 10.22 -9.41 -18.04
N LEU A 193 10.74 -8.35 -18.65
CA LEU A 193 10.04 -7.51 -19.63
C LEU A 193 10.86 -7.39 -20.91
N GLU A 194 10.17 -7.32 -22.04
CA GLU A 194 10.82 -7.00 -23.32
C GLU A 194 11.48 -5.62 -23.28
N ALA A 195 12.62 -5.47 -23.97
CA ALA A 195 13.42 -4.25 -23.90
C ALA A 195 12.63 -2.98 -24.28
N GLY A 196 11.78 -3.05 -25.32
CA GLY A 196 10.95 -1.92 -25.74
C GLY A 196 9.91 -1.52 -24.70
N LEU A 197 9.23 -2.51 -24.08
CA LEU A 197 8.29 -2.25 -22.99
C LEU A 197 9.00 -1.64 -21.77
N ARG A 198 10.17 -2.18 -21.42
CA ARG A 198 10.97 -1.66 -20.30
C ARG A 198 11.37 -0.20 -20.54
N GLN A 199 11.87 0.11 -21.73
CA GLN A 199 12.22 1.48 -22.11
C GLN A 199 11.01 2.42 -22.01
N GLU A 200 9.83 2.01 -22.50
CA GLU A 200 8.61 2.83 -22.45
C GLU A 200 8.14 3.11 -21.01
N ILE A 201 8.34 2.15 -20.08
CA ILE A 201 8.08 2.35 -18.65
C ILE A 201 9.08 3.32 -18.03
N ASP A 202 10.38 3.17 -18.34
CA ASP A 202 11.44 4.03 -17.81
C ASP A 202 11.26 5.48 -18.28
N GLU A 203 10.93 5.70 -19.56
CA GLU A 203 10.57 7.02 -20.09
C GLU A 203 9.35 7.62 -19.39
N LEU A 204 8.32 6.81 -19.12
CA LEU A 204 7.13 7.26 -18.40
C LEU A 204 7.46 7.64 -16.95
N LEU A 205 8.34 6.88 -16.28
CA LEU A 205 8.81 7.20 -14.93
C LEU A 205 9.56 8.52 -14.89
N GLU A 206 10.53 8.72 -15.80
CA GLU A 206 11.28 9.97 -15.88
C GLU A 206 10.36 11.17 -16.12
N ARG A 207 9.43 11.03 -17.06
CA ARG A 207 8.47 12.09 -17.37
C ARG A 207 7.59 12.39 -16.17
N LYS A 208 7.12 11.36 -15.47
CA LYS A 208 6.27 11.49 -14.29
C LYS A 208 7.00 12.09 -13.08
N GLN A 209 8.31 11.89 -12.95
CA GLN A 209 9.11 12.51 -11.89
C GLN A 209 9.44 13.98 -12.17
N ARG A 210 9.43 14.40 -13.45
CA ARG A 210 9.71 15.79 -13.88
C ARG A 210 8.45 16.65 -14.02
N ALA A 211 7.34 16.05 -14.48
CA ALA A 211 6.07 16.72 -14.75
C ALA A 211 5.09 16.60 -13.57
N GLY A 212 3.96 17.33 -13.64
CA GLY A 212 2.91 17.29 -12.63
C GLY A 212 1.97 16.09 -12.73
N GLU A 213 1.26 15.76 -11.63
CA GLU A 213 0.30 14.64 -11.51
C GLU A 213 -0.93 14.74 -12.44
N ALA A 214 -1.16 15.91 -13.03
CA ALA A 214 -2.26 16.19 -13.95
C ALA A 214 -1.90 15.95 -15.43
N GLU A 215 -0.69 15.47 -15.76
CA GLU A 215 -0.28 15.29 -17.15
C GLU A 215 -1.13 14.25 -17.89
N TYR A 216 -1.70 14.69 -19.01
CA TYR A 216 -2.34 13.85 -20.01
C TYR A 216 -1.36 13.59 -21.16
N GLY A 217 -1.55 12.45 -21.82
CA GLY A 217 -0.83 12.15 -23.03
C GLY A 217 -1.47 11.01 -23.80
N PRO A 218 -1.08 10.86 -25.08
CA PRO A 218 -1.65 9.86 -25.94
C PRO A 218 -1.40 8.47 -25.37
N ARG A 219 -2.36 7.59 -25.63
CA ARG A 219 -2.28 6.17 -25.32
C ARG A 219 -0.98 5.58 -25.84
N ARG A 220 -0.13 5.07 -24.94
CA ARG A 220 1.11 4.40 -25.31
C ARG A 220 0.85 2.94 -25.71
N PRO A 221 1.17 2.53 -26.97
CA PRO A 221 0.76 1.23 -27.50
C PRO A 221 1.38 0.01 -26.81
N LEU A 222 2.67 0.03 -26.48
CA LEU A 222 3.32 -1.14 -25.86
C LEU A 222 2.79 -1.37 -24.44
N LEU A 223 2.60 -0.30 -23.66
CA LEU A 223 1.95 -0.40 -22.36
C LEU A 223 0.53 -0.96 -22.46
N HIS A 224 -0.26 -0.53 -23.45
CA HIS A 224 -1.62 -1.05 -23.63
C HIS A 224 -1.65 -2.51 -24.03
N ALA A 225 -0.81 -2.90 -25.00
CA ALA A 225 -0.70 -4.29 -25.43
C ALA A 225 -0.30 -5.19 -24.25
N PHE A 226 0.67 -4.76 -23.44
CA PHE A 226 1.07 -5.46 -22.22
C PHE A 226 -0.06 -5.55 -21.19
N ILE A 227 -0.74 -4.45 -20.88
CA ILE A 227 -1.84 -4.45 -19.90
C ILE A 227 -2.97 -5.38 -20.35
N GLN A 228 -3.37 -5.31 -21.62
CA GLN A 228 -4.43 -6.15 -22.15
C GLN A 228 -4.04 -7.62 -22.13
N SER A 229 -2.82 -7.96 -22.53
CA SER A 229 -2.35 -9.36 -22.50
C SER A 229 -2.26 -9.90 -21.07
N GLU A 230 -1.78 -9.11 -20.11
CA GLU A 230 -1.75 -9.50 -18.70
C GLU A 230 -3.14 -9.64 -18.08
N LEU A 231 -4.09 -8.79 -18.48
CA LEU A 231 -5.47 -8.90 -18.01
C LEU A 231 -6.14 -10.17 -18.53
N VAL A 232 -5.94 -10.53 -19.80
CA VAL A 232 -6.43 -11.78 -20.40
C VAL A 232 -5.75 -12.99 -19.74
N ARG A 233 -4.42 -12.98 -19.67
CA ARG A 233 -3.63 -14.04 -19.01
C ARG A 233 -4.08 -14.22 -17.56
N GLY A 234 -4.38 -13.12 -16.88
CA GLY A 234 -4.75 -13.12 -15.48
C GLY A 234 -6.19 -13.57 -15.17
N GLU A 235 -7.02 -13.89 -16.16
CA GLU A 235 -8.35 -14.46 -15.89
C GLU A 235 -8.24 -15.87 -15.27
N VAL A 236 -7.25 -16.64 -15.70
CA VAL A 236 -7.00 -18.01 -15.21
C VAL A 236 -5.67 -18.02 -14.45
N PRO A 237 -5.68 -18.05 -13.10
CA PRO A 237 -4.45 -18.10 -12.33
C PRO A 237 -3.76 -19.46 -12.44
N PRO A 238 -2.41 -19.53 -12.32
CA PRO A 238 -1.74 -20.78 -12.05
C PRO A 238 -2.16 -21.34 -10.68
N MET A 239 -1.90 -22.62 -10.44
CA MET A 239 -2.10 -23.19 -9.11
C MET A 239 -1.11 -22.57 -8.13
N LEU A 240 -1.63 -21.86 -7.14
CA LEU A 240 -0.86 -21.22 -6.07
C LEU A 240 -1.11 -21.94 -4.74
N PRO A 241 -0.08 -22.10 -3.89
CA PRO A 241 -0.26 -22.73 -2.58
C PRO A 241 -1.09 -21.82 -1.65
N ASP A 242 -2.00 -22.41 -0.86
CA ASP A 242 -2.48 -21.72 0.36
C ASP A 242 -1.41 -21.93 1.44
N SER A 243 -0.53 -20.94 1.59
CA SER A 243 0.65 -21.01 2.45
C SER A 243 0.41 -20.52 3.87
N ARG A 244 -0.84 -20.28 4.27
CA ARG A 244 -1.14 -19.72 5.60
C ARG A 244 -1.00 -20.78 6.69
N THR A 245 -0.20 -20.45 7.69
CA THR A 245 0.08 -21.30 8.86
C THR A 245 -0.16 -20.59 10.19
N GLY A 246 -0.64 -19.34 10.14
CA GLY A 246 -0.80 -18.49 11.32
C GLY A 246 -1.80 -19.02 12.34
N ASP A 247 -1.45 -18.86 13.62
CA ASP A 247 -2.32 -19.13 14.76
C ASP A 247 -3.00 -17.85 15.24
N ALA A 248 -4.34 -17.84 15.25
CA ALA A 248 -5.11 -16.67 15.68
C ALA A 248 -4.78 -16.24 17.13
N ARG A 249 -4.35 -17.17 17.99
CA ARG A 249 -3.95 -16.88 19.38
C ARG A 249 -2.74 -15.96 19.46
N GLU A 250 -1.83 -15.99 18.49
CA GLU A 250 -0.69 -15.06 18.44
C GLU A 250 -1.14 -13.63 18.09
N LEU A 251 -2.17 -13.49 17.24
CA LEU A 251 -2.79 -12.19 16.97
C LEU A 251 -3.54 -11.69 18.21
N ASP A 252 -4.26 -12.55 18.91
CA ASP A 252 -4.96 -12.19 20.15
C ASP A 252 -3.97 -11.76 21.25
N LYS A 253 -2.84 -12.46 21.38
CA LYS A 253 -1.76 -12.11 22.31
C LYS A 253 -1.14 -10.76 21.97
N LEU A 254 -0.88 -10.50 20.68
CA LEU A 254 -0.35 -9.22 20.22
C LEU A 254 -1.36 -8.09 20.48
N LEU A 255 -2.66 -8.31 20.19
CA LEU A 255 -3.74 -7.39 20.52
C LEU A 255 -3.72 -7.05 22.03
N MET A 256 -3.78 -8.06 22.88
CA MET A 256 -3.83 -7.87 24.33
C MET A 256 -2.59 -7.15 24.86
N THR A 257 -1.39 -7.54 24.41
CA THR A 257 -0.14 -6.92 24.88
C THR A 257 -0.09 -5.43 24.52
N THR A 258 -0.46 -5.08 23.28
CA THR A 258 -0.46 -3.69 22.81
C THR A 258 -1.52 -2.83 23.49
N VAL A 259 -2.73 -3.38 23.71
CA VAL A 259 -3.85 -2.66 24.37
C VAL A 259 -3.58 -2.42 25.85
N MET A 260 -2.96 -3.39 26.54
CA MET A 260 -2.68 -3.29 27.97
C MET A 260 -1.42 -2.47 28.30
N GLY A 261 -0.74 -1.91 27.29
CA GLY A 261 0.37 -0.97 27.48
C GLY A 261 1.60 -1.56 28.18
N LYS A 262 1.88 -2.84 27.97
CA LYS A 262 3.10 -3.49 28.46
C LYS A 262 4.22 -3.45 27.45
#